data_AF-A0A936SV55-F1
#
_entry.id   AF-A0A936SV55-F1
#
_cell.length_a   1.000
_cell.length_b   1.000
_cell.length_c   1.000
_cell.angle_alpha   90.00
_cell.angle_beta   90.00
_cell.angle_gamma   90.00
#
_symmetry.space_group_name_H-M   'P 1'
#
loop_
_entity.id
_entity.type
_entity.pdbx_description
1 polymer ?
#
loop_
_entity_poly.entity_id
_entity_poly.type
_entity_poly.pdbx_seq_one_letter_code
_entity_poly.pdbx_strand_id
1 'polypeptide(L)' 'MRFVKVLDEERAGEVAINLDLVREAHLGKGLLHLYFEHSSSAQDDMTFTGENALKIWAAMG' A
#
# COMPACT_ATOMS: atom_id res chain seq x y z
N MET A 1 -13.06 -5.27 -5.04
CA MET A 1 -12.71 -5.31 -3.61
C MET A 1 -11.49 -6.19 -3.40
N ARG A 2 -10.32 -5.66 -3.79
CA ARG A 2 -9.00 -6.23 -3.60
C ARG A 2 -8.37 -5.55 -2.38
N PHE A 3 -8.18 -6.30 -1.30
CA PHE A 3 -7.53 -5.81 -0.10
C PHE A 3 -6.27 -6.61 0.17
N VAL A 4 -5.20 -5.93 0.56
CA VAL A 4 -3.98 -6.56 1.06
C VAL A 4 -3.77 -6.19 2.51
N LYS A 5 -3.52 -7.21 3.34
CA LYS A 5 -3.08 -7.01 4.71
C LYS A 5 -1.56 -7.07 4.77
N VAL A 6 -0.96 -6.00 5.28
CA VAL A 6 0.47 -5.92 5.57
C VAL A 6 0.68 -5.61 7.03
N LEU A 7 1.79 -6.09 7.57
CA LEU A 7 2.20 -5.74 8.92
C LEU A 7 2.91 -4.39 8.85
N ASP A 8 2.34 -3.37 9.45
CA ASP A 8 2.98 -2.06 9.54
C ASP A 8 3.84 -2.04 10.81
N GLU A 9 5.16 -2.08 10.63
CA GLU A 9 6.10 -2.09 11.75
C GLU A 9 6.12 -0.74 12.50
N GLU A 10 5.82 0.39 11.83
CA GLU A 10 5.74 1.70 12.47
C GLU A 10 4.45 1.87 13.28
N ARG A 11 3.36 1.23 12.86
CA ARG A 11 2.05 1.25 13.50
C ARG A 11 1.71 -0.07 14.19
N ALA A 12 2.70 -0.84 14.66
CA ALA A 12 2.52 -2.02 15.51
C ALA A 12 1.21 -2.80 15.28
N GLY A 13 0.90 -3.15 14.02
CA GLY A 13 -0.43 -3.65 13.66
C GLY A 13 -0.60 -4.04 12.19
N GLU A 14 -1.65 -4.80 11.90
CA GLU A 14 -2.03 -5.15 10.53
C GLU A 14 -2.80 -3.99 9.89
N VAL A 15 -2.30 -3.47 8.78
CA VAL A 15 -2.98 -2.48 7.96
C VAL A 15 -3.60 -3.17 6.75
N ALA A 16 -4.90 -2.95 6.55
CA ALA A 16 -5.61 -3.39 5.35
C ALA A 16 -5.59 -2.26 4.31
N ILE A 17 -4.87 -2.48 3.22
CA ILE A 17 -4.79 -1.56 2.08
C ILE A 17 -5.87 -1.93 1.08
N ASN A 18 -6.72 -0.98 0.72
CA ASN A 18 -7.68 -1.15 -0.36
C ASN A 18 -7.03 -0.83 -1.71
N LEU A 19 -6.76 -1.85 -2.52
CA LEU A 19 -6.13 -1.69 -3.82
C LEU A 19 -7.09 -1.09 -4.86
N ASP A 20 -8.41 -1.17 -4.66
CA ASP A 20 -9.37 -0.48 -5.53
C ASP A 20 -9.34 1.04 -5.36
N LEU A 21 -8.75 1.55 -4.26
CA LEU A 21 -8.56 2.99 -4.03
C LEU A 21 -7.18 3.47 -4.50
N VAL A 22 -6.28 2.55 -4.88
CA VAL A 22 -4.95 2.90 -5.39
C VAL A 22 -5.12 3.44 -6.80
N ARG A 23 -4.81 4.72 -6.97
CA ARG A 23 -4.82 5.40 -8.27
C ARG A 23 -3.53 5.13 -9.02
N GLU A 24 -2.40 5.19 -8.31
CA GLU A 24 -1.08 5.01 -8.91
C GLU A 24 -0.16 4.27 -7.93
N ALA A 25 0.71 3.41 -8.46
CA ALA A 25 1.68 2.68 -7.66
C ALA A 25 3.04 2.66 -8.36
N HIS A 26 4.09 2.97 -7.60
CA HIS A 26 5.47 2.97 -8.08
C HIS A 26 6.33 2.06 -7.23
N LEU A 27 6.82 0.97 -7.84
CA LEU A 27 7.80 0.09 -7.23
C LEU A 27 9.20 0.40 -7.76
N GLY A 28 10.12 0.80 -6.88
CA GLY A 28 11.50 1.10 -7.24
C GLY A 28 12.47 0.89 -6.08
N LYS A 29 13.63 0.29 -6.34
CA LYS A 29 14.70 0.07 -5.34
C LYS A 29 14.24 -0.60 -4.02
N GLY A 30 13.21 -1.43 -4.05
CA GLY A 30 12.64 -2.10 -2.87
C GLY A 30 11.68 -1.25 -2.04
N LEU A 31 11.31 -0.07 -2.53
CA LEU A 31 10.26 0.80 -2.01
C LEU A 31 9.05 0.74 -2.94
N LEU A 32 7.87 0.66 -2.33
CA LEU A 32 6.59 0.79 -3.00
C LEU A 32 5.90 2.05 -2.50
N HIS A 33 5.64 2.98 -3.41
CA HIS A 33 4.80 4.14 -3.15
C HIS A 33 3.42 3.88 -3.73
N LEU A 34 2.38 4.03 -2.90
CA LEU A 34 0.99 3.96 -3.29
C LEU A 34 0.38 5.34 -3.17
N TYR A 35 -0.26 5.81 -4.23
CA TYR A 35 -1.03 7.04 -4.27
C TYR A 35 -2.50 6.68 -4.37
N PHE A 36 -3.30 7.18 -3.43
CA PHE A 36 -4.72 6.87 -3.36
C PHE A 36 -5.53 7.97 -4.05
N GLU A 37 -6.69 7.61 -4.59
CA GLU A 37 -7.66 8.61 -5.02
C GLU A 37 -8.17 9.36 -3.79
N HIS A 38 -8.12 10.69 -3.82
CA HIS A 38 -8.42 11.62 -2.73
C HIS A 38 -9.87 11.45 -2.24
N SER A 39 -10.08 10.41 -1.43
CA SER A 39 -11.31 10.12 -0.71
C SER A 39 -11.10 10.64 0.71
N SER A 40 -12.15 11.18 1.34
CA SER A 40 -12.12 12.00 2.56
C SER A 40 -11.44 11.42 3.83
N SER A 41 -10.80 10.25 3.75
CA SER A 41 -9.86 9.71 4.74
C SER A 41 -8.44 10.17 4.43
N ALA A 42 -7.79 10.86 5.37
CA ALA A 42 -6.48 11.53 5.29
C ALA A 42 -5.24 10.65 4.99
N GLN A 43 -5.31 9.75 4.01
CA GLN A 43 -4.19 8.95 3.50
C GLN A 43 -4.06 9.18 1.99
N ASP A 44 -3.44 10.30 1.63
CA ASP A 44 -3.12 10.66 0.24
C ASP A 44 -2.10 9.71 -0.38
N ASP A 45 -1.10 9.30 0.40
CA ASP A 45 -0.07 8.36 -0.02
C ASP A 45 0.38 7.43 1.12
N MET A 46 0.88 6.25 0.75
CA MET A 46 1.54 5.34 1.66
C MET A 46 2.79 4.76 1.03
N THR A 47 3.85 4.64 1.81
CA THR A 47 5.11 4.04 1.39
C THR A 47 5.35 2.76 2.17
N PHE A 48 5.64 1.67 1.46
CA PHE A 48 5.99 0.37 2.01
C PHE A 48 7.38 -0.03 1.55
N THR A 49 8.07 -0.82 2.38
CA THR A 49 9.42 -1.32 2.11
C THR A 49 9.47 -2.84 2.22
N GLY A 50 10.54 -3.42 1.69
CA GLY A 50 10.90 -4.82 1.92
C GLY A 50 9.83 -5.82 1.47
N GLU A 51 9.53 -6.80 2.31
CA GLU A 51 8.57 -7.86 1.99
C GLU A 51 7.13 -7.33 1.81
N ASN A 52 6.75 -6.30 2.57
CA ASN A 52 5.43 -5.69 2.42
C ASN A 52 5.25 -5.04 1.05
N ALA A 53 6.26 -4.31 0.57
CA ALA A 53 6.25 -3.72 -0.77
C ALA A 53 6.05 -4.78 -1.87
N LEU A 54 6.79 -5.89 -1.80
CA LEU A 54 6.68 -6.98 -2.76
C LEU A 54 5.31 -7.68 -2.69
N LYS A 55 4.80 -7.91 -1.48
CA LYS A 55 3.50 -8.55 -1.26
C LYS A 55 2.35 -7.72 -1.83
N ILE A 56 2.37 -6.41 -1.61
CA ILE A 56 1.36 -5.49 -2.15
C ILE A 56 1.46 -5.44 -3.68
N TRP A 57 2.68 -5.31 -4.22
CA TRP A 57 2.90 -5.27 -5.67
C TRP A 57 2.39 -6.52 -6.37
N ALA A 58 2.73 -7.70 -5.85
CA ALA A 58 2.25 -8.97 -6.40
C ALA A 58 0.72 -9.12 -6.36
N ALA A 59 0.05 -8.48 -5.41
CA ALA A 59 -1.40 -8.51 -5.30
C ALA A 59 -2.12 -7.52 -6.23
N MET A 60 -1.42 -6.53 -6.78
CA MET A 60 -1.99 -5.59 -7.75
C MET A 60 -2.17 -6.23 -9.13
N GLY A 61 -1.20 -7.06 -9.55
CA GLY A 61 -1.28 -7.89 -10.76
C GLY A 61 -0.98 -7.14 -12.04
#